data_AF-A0A4R5KL62-F1
#
_entry.id   AF-A0A4R5KL62-F1
#
_cell.length_a   1.000
_cell.length_b   1.000
_cell.length_c   1.000
_cell.angle_alpha   90.00
_cell.angle_beta   90.00
_cell.angle_gamma   90.00
#
_symmetry.space_group_name_H-M   'P 1'
#
loop_
_entity.id
_entity.type
_entity.pdbx_description
1 polymer ?
#
loop_
_entity_poly.entity_id
_entity_poly.type
_entity_poly.pdbx_seq_one_letter_code
_entity_poly.pdbx_strand_id
1 'polypeptide(L)' 'MTREEAIVLIIERVRNLRPDQLRGLAANMPVDPEESVREFGWVFSLSRKQIDSMIKHNISLPWELLQYAAYVEAQSTKGR' A
#
# COMPACT_ATOMS: atom_id res chain seq x y z
N MET A 1 8.05 -11.16 -9.63
CA MET A 1 7.22 -9.97 -9.41
C MET A 1 8.07 -8.74 -9.64
N THR A 2 7.62 -7.78 -10.43
CA THR A 2 8.24 -6.47 -10.65
C THR A 2 7.82 -5.49 -9.55
N ARG A 3 8.42 -4.30 -9.52
CA ARG A 3 8.00 -3.21 -8.62
C ARG A 3 6.54 -2.80 -8.88
N GLU A 4 6.15 -2.71 -10.14
CA GLU A 4 4.78 -2.33 -10.54
C GLU A 4 3.75 -3.36 -10.11
N GLU A 5 4.05 -4.66 -10.30
CA GLU A 5 3.17 -5.74 -9.84
C GLU A 5 3.01 -5.72 -8.30
N ALA A 6 4.05 -5.33 -7.56
CA ALA A 6 3.95 -5.14 -6.11
C ALA A 6 3.01 -3.99 -5.74
N ILE A 7 3.07 -2.87 -6.46
CA ILE A 7 2.17 -1.73 -6.26
C ILE A 7 0.73 -2.10 -6.59
N VAL A 8 0.50 -2.80 -7.70
CA VAL A 8 -0.82 -3.32 -8.08
C VAL A 8 -1.37 -4.21 -6.97
N LEU A 9 -0.56 -5.12 -6.42
CA LEU A 9 -0.96 -5.98 -5.31
C LEU A 9 -1.35 -5.15 -4.07
N ILE A 10 -0.60 -4.12 -3.71
CA ILE A 10 -0.96 -3.22 -2.58
C ILE A 10 -2.33 -2.61 -2.84
N ILE A 11 -2.52 -2.02 -4.02
CA ILE A 11 -3.78 -1.38 -4.42
C ILE A 11 -4.94 -2.37 -4.35
N GLU A 12 -4.77 -3.59 -4.87
CA GLU A 12 -5.81 -4.63 -4.82
C GLU A 12 -6.27 -4.95 -3.39
N ARG A 13 -5.33 -4.94 -2.42
CA ARG A 13 -5.64 -5.20 -1.01
C ARG A 13 -6.39 -4.05 -0.33
N VAL A 14 -6.15 -2.82 -0.77
CA VAL A 14 -6.69 -1.62 -0.11
C VAL A 14 -7.75 -0.87 -0.93
N ARG A 15 -8.12 -1.36 -2.12
CA ARG A 15 -9.03 -0.68 -3.06
C ARG A 15 -10.41 -0.32 -2.51
N ASN A 16 -10.85 -1.00 -1.46
CA ASN A 16 -12.14 -0.75 -0.81
C ASN A 16 -12.06 0.26 0.34
N LEU A 17 -10.86 0.70 0.71
CA LEU A 17 -10.64 1.70 1.75
C LEU A 17 -10.88 3.09 1.19
N ARG A 18 -11.52 3.93 1.99
CA ARG A 18 -11.67 5.36 1.71
C ARG A 18 -10.34 6.11 1.92
N PRO A 19 -10.16 7.31 1.34
CA PRO A 19 -8.94 8.08 1.50
C PRO A 19 -8.52 8.35 2.95
N ASP A 20 -9.48 8.63 3.85
CA ASP A 20 -9.23 8.80 5.28
C ASP A 20 -8.67 7.53 5.93
N GLN A 21 -9.18 6.36 5.55
CA GLN A 21 -8.72 5.06 6.03
C GLN A 21 -7.33 4.70 5.49
N LEU A 22 -7.04 5.02 4.22
CA LEU A 22 -5.72 4.84 3.61
C LEU A 22 -4.66 5.69 4.31
N ARG A 23 -4.96 6.96 4.57
CA ARG A 23 -4.08 7.86 5.33
C ARG A 23 -3.89 7.38 6.78
N GLY A 24 -4.95 6.90 7.42
CA GLY A 24 -4.87 6.30 8.75
C GLY A 24 -4.00 5.05 8.78
N LEU A 25 -4.10 4.19 7.77
CA LEU A 25 -3.24 3.01 7.63
C LEU A 25 -1.77 3.42 7.46
N ALA A 26 -1.49 4.38 6.57
CA ALA A 26 -0.12 4.87 6.34
C ALA A 26 0.50 5.53 7.58
N ALA A 27 -0.30 6.25 8.38
CA ALA A 27 0.17 6.93 9.58
C ALA A 27 0.54 5.98 10.74
N ASN A 28 -0.02 4.77 10.76
CA ASN A 28 0.25 3.76 11.78
C ASN A 28 1.33 2.75 11.36
N MET A 29 1.86 2.87 10.15
CA MET A 29 2.89 1.96 9.66
C MET A 29 4.30 2.37 10.15
N PRO A 30 5.19 1.38 10.34
CA PRO A 30 6.61 1.62 10.53
C PRO A 30 7.20 2.49 9.41
N VAL A 31 8.14 3.35 9.78
CA VAL A 31 8.91 4.15 8.81
C VAL A 31 9.90 3.27 8.05
N ASP A 32 10.38 2.20 8.68
CA ASP A 32 11.26 1.24 8.04
C ASP A 32 10.54 0.48 6.90
N PRO A 33 11.07 0.51 5.66
CA PRO A 33 10.42 -0.14 4.53
C PRO A 33 10.21 -1.64 4.72
N GLU A 34 11.18 -2.35 5.30
CA GLU A 34 11.07 -3.80 5.48
C GLU A 34 10.03 -4.16 6.54
N GLU A 35 10.06 -3.47 7.67
CA GLU A 35 9.10 -3.65 8.77
C GLU A 35 7.68 -3.33 8.30
N SER A 36 7.49 -2.22 7.58
CA SER A 36 6.18 -1.83 7.03
C SER A 36 5.62 -2.91 6.09
N VAL A 37 6.47 -3.52 5.26
CA VAL A 37 6.09 -4.60 4.34
C VAL A 37 5.73 -5.89 5.07
N ARG A 38 6.47 -6.22 6.13
CA ARG A 38 6.16 -7.40 6.96
C ARG A 38 4.83 -7.24 7.70
N GLU A 39 4.60 -6.08 8.31
CA GLU A 39 3.33 -5.80 9.00
C GLU A 39 2.14 -5.81 8.04
N PHE A 40 2.25 -5.11 6.91
CA PHE A 40 1.23 -5.14 5.87
C PHE A 40 0.98 -6.56 5.36
N GLY A 41 2.06 -7.31 5.15
CA GLY A 41 2.00 -8.71 4.75
C GLY A 41 1.22 -9.57 5.73
N TRP A 42 1.38 -9.32 7.04
CA TRP A 42 0.63 -10.01 8.08
C TRP A 42 -0.85 -9.61 8.09
N VAL A 43 -1.14 -8.31 8.09
CA VAL A 43 -2.52 -7.77 8.12
C VAL A 43 -3.34 -8.24 6.91
N PHE A 44 -2.73 -8.25 5.72
CA PHE A 44 -3.40 -8.61 4.47
C PHE A 44 -3.12 -10.04 3.98
N SER A 45 -2.54 -10.88 4.84
CA SER A 45 -2.28 -12.30 4.57
C SER A 45 -1.51 -12.54 3.24
N LEU A 46 -0.47 -11.75 3.00
CA LEU A 46 0.41 -11.94 1.85
C LEU A 46 1.29 -13.19 2.05
N SER A 47 1.60 -13.87 0.94
CA SER A 47 2.55 -14.97 0.97
C SER A 47 3.96 -14.45 1.26
N ARG A 48 4.79 -15.29 1.89
CA ARG A 48 6.21 -14.98 2.12
C ARG A 48 6.94 -14.53 0.85
N LYS A 49 6.65 -15.17 -0.29
CA LYS A 49 7.22 -14.80 -1.60
C LYS A 49 6.83 -13.38 -2.04
N GLN A 50 5.61 -12.95 -1.75
CA GLN A 50 5.17 -11.58 -2.04
C GLN A 50 5.88 -10.58 -1.13
N ILE A 51 5.95 -10.87 0.18
CA ILE A 51 6.66 -10.04 1.18
C ILE A 51 8.14 -9.88 0.79
N ASP A 52 8.86 -10.98 0.58
CA ASP A 52 10.29 -10.96 0.23
C ASP A 52 10.53 -10.17 -1.07
N SER A 53 9.62 -10.29 -2.04
CA SER A 53 9.73 -9.56 -3.30
C SER A 53 9.41 -8.07 -3.15
N MET A 54 8.49 -7.67 -2.27
CA MET A 54 8.22 -6.27 -1.96
C MET A 54 9.41 -5.62 -1.25
N ILE A 55 10.02 -6.32 -0.30
CA ILE A 55 11.26 -5.89 0.38
C ILE A 55 12.39 -5.70 -0.63
N LYS A 56 12.59 -6.68 -1.54
CA LYS A 56 13.61 -6.61 -2.60
C LYS A 56 13.48 -5.37 -3.48
N HIS A 57 12.25 -4.90 -3.73
CA HIS A 57 11.99 -3.71 -4.55
C HIS A 57 11.95 -2.40 -3.75
N ASN A 58 12.28 -2.44 -2.46
CA ASN A 58 12.30 -1.29 -1.56
C ASN A 58 11.00 -0.48 -1.62
N ILE A 59 9.85 -1.17 -1.55
CA ILE A 59 8.53 -0.55 -1.55
C ILE A 59 8.34 0.23 -0.23
N SER A 60 8.12 1.54 -0.34
CA SER A 60 7.68 2.36 0.79
C SER A 60 6.15 2.32 0.89
N LEU A 61 5.61 1.39 1.67
CA LEU A 61 4.17 1.23 1.84
C LEU A 61 3.43 2.50 2.30
N PRO A 62 3.92 3.25 3.30
CA PRO A 62 3.27 4.50 3.70
C PRO A 62 3.12 5.46 2.52
N TRP A 63 4.16 5.59 1.69
CA TRP A 63 4.14 6.46 0.52
C TRP A 63 3.14 5.96 -0.53
N GLU A 64 3.16 4.66 -0.87
CA GLU A 64 2.25 4.07 -1.87
C GLU A 64 0.77 4.24 -1.46
N LEU A 65 0.47 4.07 -0.17
CA LEU A 65 -0.88 4.27 0.38
C LEU A 65 -1.33 5.74 0.29
N LEU A 66 -0.44 6.69 0.58
CA LEU A 66 -0.74 8.12 0.47
C LEU A 66 -0.97 8.55 -0.97
N GLN A 67 -0.17 8.04 -1.92
CA GLN A 67 -0.38 8.28 -3.35
C GLN A 67 -1.73 7.73 -3.82
N TYR A 68 -2.08 6.52 -3.38
CA TYR A 68 -3.36 5.93 -3.73
C TYR A 68 -4.54 6.70 -3.12
N ALA A 69 -4.43 7.19 -1.88
CA ALA A 69 -5.43 8.03 -1.26
C ALA A 69 -5.68 9.32 -2.07
N ALA A 70 -4.61 10.01 -2.46
CA ALA A 70 -4.69 11.22 -3.28
C ALA A 70 -5.30 10.94 -4.66
N TYR A 71 -4.98 9.79 -5.27
CA TYR A 71 -5.57 9.36 -6.52
C TYR A 71 -7.09 9.18 -6.39
N VAL A 72 -7.57 8.46 -5.38
CA VAL A 72 -9.01 8.21 -5.15
C VAL A 72 -9.77 9.52 -4.92
N GLU A 73 -9.19 10.46 -4.17
CA GLU A 73 -9.75 11.81 -3.97
C GLU A 73 -9.89 12.56 -5.31
N ALA A 74 -8.84 12.59 -6.12
CA ALA A 74 -8.84 13.27 -7.42
C ALA A 74 -9.86 12.68 -8.40
N GLN A 75 -10.09 11.36 -8.38
CA GLN A 75 -11.14 10.73 -9.19
C GLN A 75 -12.54 11.10 -8.69
N SER A 76 -12.73 11.18 -7.37
CA SER A 76 -14.02 11.53 -6.77
C SER A 76 -14.43 12.98 -7.05
N THR A 77 -13.46 13.89 -7.20
CA THR A 77 -13.71 15.30 -7.56
C THR A 77 -14.06 15.52 -9.04
N LYS A 78 -13.70 14.59 -9.94
CA LYS A 78 -13.98 14.72 -11.38
C LYS A 78 -15.40 14.29 -11.78
N GLY A 79 -16.12 13.63 -10.88
CA GLY A 79 -17.50 13.16 -11.11
C GLY A 79 -18.58 14.03 -10.46
N ARG A 80 -18.25 15.23 -9.96
CA ARG A 80 -19.19 16.20 -9.39
C ARG A 80 -19.33 17.43 -10.26
#